data_AF-A0A2A4ISB4-F1
#
_entry.id   AF-A0A2A4ISB4-F1
#
_cell.length_a   1.000
_cell.length_b   1.000
_cell.length_c   1.000
_cell.angle_alpha   90.00
_cell.angle_beta   90.00
_cell.angle_gamma   90.00
#
_symmetry.space_group_name_H-M   'P 1'
#
loop_
_entity.id
_entity.type
_entity.pdbx_description
1 polymer ?
#
loop_
_entity_poly.entity_id
_entity_poly.type
_entity_poly.pdbx_seq_one_letter_code
_entity_poly.pdbx_strand_id
1 'polypeptide(L)'
;VLCLEQHKTLYVPVPRLQKGFLNRLELPEGETGPAAIRKAVSRNGMESYGKPIGIEDSVSLDLVVMGSVAVSKEGYRIGKGRGYGDLEFGLMMHMKAIKPNTLVATTVHDCQVFDTLPAELFGPHDVPIDIIITPTQVIPTQRMSQRPAGILWHLLSNRRIELMPILGQLREIEMLAGRACTLKEVDTDVEERAAQRPRRLRRRTRSHKSHSEGEGNTTEGEDGKGGGKARRSARRRNSHKSASKDNDKPRRPKRQRPDIDFSVKISNISPNTRVRDLKQALSERGVKPQIMVWKGFRGFCYLHFFKPSPQK
;
A
#
# COMPACT_ATOMS: atom_id res chain seq x y z
N VAL A 1 -6.47 6.76 18.85
CA VAL A 1 -7.03 7.27 17.57
C VAL A 1 -8.21 8.12 17.92
N LEU A 2 -8.07 9.44 17.77
CA LEU A 2 -8.97 10.44 18.35
C LEU A 2 -10.44 10.21 18.02
N CYS A 3 -10.74 9.77 16.79
CA CYS A 3 -12.09 9.41 16.35
C CYS A 3 -12.77 8.42 17.32
N LEU A 4 -12.11 7.30 17.64
CA LEU A 4 -12.66 6.29 18.54
C LEU A 4 -12.60 6.69 20.01
N GLU A 5 -11.58 7.46 20.41
CA GLU A 5 -11.46 8.02 21.78
C GLU A 5 -12.60 8.99 22.09
N GLN A 6 -13.12 9.67 21.06
CA GLN A 6 -14.28 10.55 21.15
C GLN A 6 -15.60 9.85 20.81
N HIS A 7 -15.62 8.50 20.83
CA HIS A 7 -16.81 7.69 20.56
C HIS A 7 -17.49 7.95 19.21
N LYS A 8 -16.72 8.38 18.20
CA LYS A 8 -17.22 8.54 16.83
C LYS A 8 -17.10 7.21 16.08
N THR A 9 -17.97 7.02 15.09
CA THR A 9 -17.93 5.85 14.22
C THR A 9 -16.80 5.99 13.20
N LEU A 10 -15.94 4.98 13.11
CA LEU A 10 -14.85 4.95 12.13
C LEU A 10 -15.13 3.90 11.06
N TYR A 11 -15.19 4.37 9.80
CA TYR A 11 -15.20 3.50 8.64
C TYR A 11 -13.81 3.52 7.99
N VAL A 12 -13.33 2.36 7.57
CA VAL A 12 -12.03 2.22 6.90
C VAL A 12 -12.21 1.49 5.56
N PRO A 13 -11.51 1.91 4.49
CA PRO A 13 -11.61 1.25 3.20
C PRO A 13 -11.00 -0.15 3.23
N VAL A 14 -11.64 -1.08 2.51
CA VAL A 14 -11.10 -2.42 2.31
C VAL A 14 -9.96 -2.35 1.28
N PRO A 15 -8.76 -2.89 1.57
CA PRO A 15 -7.62 -2.77 0.67
C PRO A 15 -7.94 -3.21 -0.76
N ARG A 16 -7.81 -2.26 -1.70
CA ARG A 16 -8.00 -2.45 -3.15
C ARG A 16 -9.41 -2.92 -3.55
N LEU A 17 -10.42 -2.72 -2.70
CA LEU A 17 -11.81 -3.09 -2.98
C LEU A 17 -12.00 -4.58 -3.35
N GLN A 18 -11.09 -5.47 -2.91
CA GLN A 18 -11.07 -6.87 -3.35
C GLN A 18 -12.10 -7.76 -2.64
N LYS A 19 -12.49 -7.40 -1.42
CA LYS A 19 -13.32 -8.25 -0.54
C LYS A 19 -14.53 -7.53 0.04
N GLY A 20 -14.81 -6.32 -0.43
CA GLY A 20 -15.83 -5.45 0.14
C GLY A 20 -15.50 -3.99 -0.08
N PHE A 21 -16.36 -3.13 0.46
CA PHE A 21 -16.30 -1.69 0.26
C PHE A 21 -15.65 -0.98 1.45
N LEU A 22 -16.40 -0.87 2.56
CA LEU A 22 -15.95 -0.28 3.81
C LEU A 22 -16.07 -1.31 4.93
N ASN A 23 -15.22 -1.18 5.95
CA ASN A 23 -15.43 -1.82 7.23
C ASN A 23 -15.79 -0.77 8.27
N ARG A 24 -16.91 -0.94 8.98
CA ARG A 24 -17.16 -0.24 10.24
C ARG A 24 -16.27 -0.87 11.30
N LEU A 25 -15.37 -0.09 11.88
CA LEU A 25 -14.47 -0.61 12.90
C LEU A 25 -15.19 -0.68 14.24
N GLU A 26 -15.19 -1.86 14.84
CA GLU A 26 -15.68 -2.10 16.19
C GLU A 26 -14.50 -2.35 17.14
N LEU A 27 -14.67 -2.02 18.42
CA LEU A 27 -13.66 -2.32 19.43
C LEU A 27 -13.87 -3.77 19.93
N PRO A 28 -12.82 -4.42 20.45
CA PRO A 28 -12.96 -5.72 21.10
C PRO A 28 -14.02 -5.66 22.21
N GLU A 29 -14.83 -6.71 22.33
CA GLU A 29 -15.92 -6.78 23.29
C GLU A 29 -15.41 -6.55 24.73
N GLY A 30 -16.05 -5.62 25.45
CA GLY A 30 -15.67 -5.25 26.82
C GLY A 30 -14.40 -4.39 26.94
N GLU A 31 -13.70 -4.07 25.84
CA GLU A 31 -12.48 -3.26 25.87
C GLU A 31 -12.70 -1.86 25.24
N THR A 32 -12.60 -0.78 26.03
CA THR A 32 -12.77 0.61 25.53
C THR A 32 -11.51 1.48 25.68
N GLY A 33 -10.46 0.96 26.33
CA GLY A 33 -9.26 1.72 26.64
C GLY A 33 -8.34 2.00 25.43
N PRO A 34 -7.33 2.88 25.58
CA PRO A 34 -6.39 3.22 24.51
C PRO A 34 -5.66 2.02 23.89
N ALA A 35 -5.44 0.95 24.67
CA ALA A 35 -4.82 -0.29 24.18
C ALA A 35 -5.73 -1.03 23.19
N ALA A 36 -7.03 -1.10 23.48
CA ALA A 36 -8.06 -1.71 22.64
C ALA A 36 -8.18 -0.96 21.30
N ILE A 37 -8.19 0.37 21.37
CA ILE A 37 -8.18 1.24 20.19
C ILE A 37 -6.95 0.96 19.31
N ARG A 38 -5.75 0.93 19.89
CA ARG A 38 -4.51 0.62 19.16
C ARG A 38 -4.55 -0.77 18.51
N LYS A 39 -5.13 -1.75 19.20
CA LYS A 39 -5.31 -3.12 18.70
C LYS A 39 -6.26 -3.12 17.51
N ALA A 40 -7.42 -2.48 17.62
CA ALA A 40 -8.45 -2.41 16.60
C ALA A 40 -7.98 -1.71 15.30
N VAL A 41 -7.28 -0.56 15.41
CA VAL A 41 -6.82 0.19 14.23
C VAL A 41 -5.58 -0.38 13.55
N SER A 42 -5.01 -1.45 14.11
CA SER A 42 -3.90 -2.15 13.46
C SER A 42 -4.39 -2.90 12.22
N ARG A 43 -3.48 -3.26 11.31
CA ARG A 43 -3.85 -4.04 10.11
C ARG A 43 -4.60 -5.34 10.45
N ASN A 44 -4.11 -6.08 11.43
CA ASN A 44 -4.76 -7.33 11.86
C ASN A 44 -6.07 -7.02 12.58
N GLY A 45 -6.09 -5.94 13.38
CA GLY A 45 -7.30 -5.48 14.06
C GLY A 45 -8.43 -5.15 13.09
N MET A 46 -8.15 -4.40 12.02
CA MET A 46 -9.16 -4.07 11.02
C MET A 46 -9.70 -5.31 10.27
N GLU A 47 -8.93 -6.39 10.19
CA GLU A 47 -9.37 -7.66 9.61
C GLU A 47 -10.21 -8.49 10.61
N SER A 48 -9.92 -8.41 11.91
CA SER A 48 -10.64 -9.14 12.96
C SER A 48 -11.88 -8.42 13.49
N TYR A 49 -11.85 -7.09 13.55
CA TYR A 49 -12.87 -6.25 14.18
C TYR A 49 -13.57 -5.30 13.19
N GLY A 50 -13.20 -5.37 11.92
CA GLY A 50 -13.90 -4.63 10.86
C GLY A 50 -15.17 -5.36 10.46
N LYS A 51 -16.33 -4.76 10.73
CA LYS A 51 -17.61 -5.24 10.24
C LYS A 51 -17.82 -4.75 8.79
N PRO A 52 -17.92 -5.64 7.80
CA PRO A 52 -18.06 -5.24 6.42
C PRO A 52 -19.39 -4.53 6.18
N ILE A 53 -19.34 -3.54 5.30
CA ILE A 53 -20.46 -2.78 4.77
C ILE A 53 -20.56 -3.12 3.28
N GLY A 54 -21.70 -3.65 2.89
CA GLY A 54 -22.06 -3.96 1.51
C GLY A 54 -22.64 -2.75 0.78
N ILE A 55 -22.93 -2.93 -0.51
CA ILE A 55 -23.43 -1.84 -1.37
C ILE A 55 -24.87 -1.42 -1.08
N GLU A 56 -25.65 -2.31 -0.47
CA GLU A 56 -27.06 -2.09 -0.12
C GLU A 56 -27.24 -1.52 1.30
N ASP A 57 -26.17 -1.51 2.09
CA ASP A 57 -26.22 -0.96 3.45
C ASP A 57 -26.38 0.56 3.41
N SER A 58 -27.32 1.07 4.22
CA SER A 58 -27.47 2.50 4.43
C SER A 58 -26.48 3.00 5.46
N VAL A 59 -25.52 3.81 5.01
CA VAL A 59 -24.52 4.48 5.85
C VAL A 59 -24.57 5.98 5.56
N SER A 60 -24.23 6.81 6.55
CA SER A 60 -24.03 8.25 6.36
C SER A 60 -22.69 8.63 6.96
N LEU A 61 -21.86 9.36 6.20
CA LEU A 61 -20.55 9.81 6.61
C LEU A 61 -20.50 11.35 6.57
N ASP A 62 -20.12 11.94 7.70
CA ASP A 62 -20.06 13.39 7.88
C ASP A 62 -18.71 13.99 7.46
N LEU A 63 -17.65 13.17 7.45
CA LEU A 63 -16.28 13.55 7.13
C LEU A 63 -15.56 12.41 6.40
N VAL A 64 -14.87 12.73 5.31
CA VAL A 64 -13.96 11.83 4.60
C VAL A 64 -12.53 12.34 4.78
N VAL A 65 -11.64 11.48 5.29
CA VAL A 65 -10.21 11.80 5.38
C VAL A 65 -9.46 11.02 4.31
N MET A 66 -8.96 11.73 3.30
CA MET A 66 -8.25 11.12 2.18
C MET A 66 -6.74 11.23 2.33
N GLY A 67 -6.04 10.14 2.04
CA GLY A 67 -4.58 10.13 1.97
C GLY A 67 -4.07 10.78 0.69
N SER A 68 -3.01 11.58 0.81
CA SER A 68 -2.45 12.39 -0.29
C SER A 68 -0.92 12.30 -0.34
N VAL A 69 -0.37 12.49 -1.54
CA VAL A 69 1.07 12.62 -1.81
C VAL A 69 1.43 14.09 -2.02
N ALA A 70 0.58 14.84 -2.72
CA ALA A 70 0.69 16.28 -2.89
C ALA A 70 -0.71 16.89 -2.99
N VAL A 71 -0.87 18.13 -2.55
CA VAL A 71 -2.13 18.89 -2.61
C VAL A 71 -1.86 20.35 -2.92
N SER A 72 -2.80 21.02 -3.59
CA SER A 72 -2.74 22.47 -3.81
C SER A 72 -3.78 23.24 -3.00
N LYS A 73 -3.52 24.54 -2.76
CA LYS A 73 -4.51 25.45 -2.13
C LYS A 73 -5.78 25.63 -2.97
N GLU A 74 -5.73 25.31 -4.26
CA GLU A 74 -6.90 25.25 -5.16
C GLU A 74 -7.80 24.03 -4.89
N GLY A 75 -7.32 23.06 -4.11
CA GLY A 75 -8.07 21.86 -3.74
C GLY A 75 -7.70 20.61 -4.55
N TYR A 76 -6.75 20.71 -5.49
CA TYR A 76 -6.27 19.55 -6.24
C TYR A 76 -5.48 18.58 -5.38
N ARG A 77 -5.61 17.28 -5.66
CA ARG A 77 -5.04 16.20 -4.84
C ARG A 77 -4.39 15.11 -5.69
N ILE A 78 -3.12 14.86 -5.44
CA ILE A 78 -2.39 13.74 -6.03
C ILE A 78 -2.32 12.60 -5.01
N GLY A 79 -2.97 11.48 -5.34
CA GLY A 79 -2.85 10.24 -4.57
C GLY A 79 -1.61 9.42 -4.94
N LYS A 80 -1.62 8.12 -4.58
CA LYS A 80 -0.54 7.18 -4.95
C LYS A 80 -0.52 6.79 -6.44
N GLY A 81 -1.47 7.29 -7.25
CA GLY A 81 -1.53 7.07 -8.70
C GLY A 81 -2.20 5.76 -9.13
N ARG A 82 -3.14 5.23 -8.35
CA ARG A 82 -3.96 4.05 -8.73
C ARG A 82 -5.46 4.34 -8.78
N GLY A 83 -5.91 5.51 -8.33
CA GLY A 83 -7.32 5.89 -8.34
C GLY A 83 -8.22 5.14 -7.35
N TYR A 84 -7.69 4.29 -6.46
CA TYR A 84 -8.52 3.57 -5.47
C TYR A 84 -9.32 4.51 -4.57
N GLY A 85 -8.71 5.59 -4.06
CA GLY A 85 -9.42 6.55 -3.20
C GLY A 85 -10.52 7.30 -3.94
N ASP A 86 -10.29 7.61 -5.21
CA ASP A 86 -11.28 8.27 -6.07
C ASP A 86 -12.46 7.32 -6.40
N LEU A 87 -12.17 6.03 -6.63
CA LEU A 87 -13.20 4.99 -6.79
C LEU A 87 -13.99 4.73 -5.50
N GLU A 88 -13.30 4.67 -4.36
CA GLU A 88 -13.94 4.57 -3.04
C GLU A 88 -14.90 5.74 -2.81
N PHE A 89 -14.49 6.95 -3.17
CA PHE A 89 -15.34 8.14 -3.08
C PHE A 89 -16.54 8.07 -4.03
N GLY A 90 -16.33 7.70 -5.30
CA GLY A 90 -17.40 7.53 -6.27
C GLY A 90 -18.42 6.46 -5.84
N LEU A 91 -17.96 5.37 -5.23
CA LEU A 91 -18.82 4.35 -4.61
C LEU A 91 -19.63 4.94 -3.45
N MET A 92 -18.99 5.70 -2.54
CA MET A 92 -19.70 6.34 -1.41
C MET A 92 -20.76 7.33 -1.90
N MET A 93 -20.49 8.10 -2.97
CA MET A 93 -21.47 8.99 -3.60
C MET A 93 -22.64 8.20 -4.18
N HIS A 94 -22.37 7.11 -4.89
CA HIS A 94 -23.40 6.26 -5.49
C HIS A 94 -24.34 5.67 -4.43
N MET A 95 -23.78 5.13 -3.35
CA MET A 95 -24.53 4.57 -2.23
C MET A 95 -25.24 5.64 -1.39
N LYS A 96 -25.10 6.92 -1.75
CA LYS A 96 -25.58 8.08 -0.98
C LYS A 96 -25.03 8.10 0.45
N ALA A 97 -23.89 7.45 0.67
CA ALA A 97 -23.21 7.43 1.95
C ALA A 97 -22.55 8.77 2.28
N ILE A 98 -22.25 9.56 1.25
CA ILE A 98 -21.80 10.94 1.35
C ILE A 98 -22.63 11.84 0.42
N LYS A 99 -22.66 13.12 0.76
CA LYS A 99 -23.36 14.17 0.01
C LYS A 99 -22.35 15.01 -0.78
N PRO A 100 -22.79 15.74 -1.82
CA PRO A 100 -21.91 16.66 -2.56
C PRO A 100 -21.19 17.70 -1.69
N ASN A 101 -21.73 18.02 -0.51
CA ASN A 101 -21.16 18.96 0.45
C ASN A 101 -20.48 18.30 1.67
N THR A 102 -20.42 16.96 1.77
CA THR A 102 -19.73 16.27 2.87
C THR A 102 -18.28 16.74 2.98
N LEU A 103 -17.76 17.02 4.16
CA LEU A 103 -16.42 17.58 4.30
C LEU A 103 -15.35 16.55 3.88
N VAL A 104 -14.40 16.95 3.04
CA VAL A 104 -13.25 16.14 2.61
C VAL A 104 -11.96 16.80 3.09
N ALA A 105 -11.29 16.16 4.04
CA ALA A 105 -10.05 16.64 4.61
C ALA A 105 -8.86 15.74 4.24
N THR A 106 -7.66 16.30 4.34
CA THR A 106 -6.42 15.53 4.23
C THR A 106 -5.43 15.96 5.29
N THR A 107 -4.54 15.04 5.67
CA THR A 107 -3.40 15.33 6.53
C THR A 107 -2.12 15.08 5.73
N VAL A 108 -1.29 16.10 5.64
CA VAL A 108 -0.02 16.06 4.88
C VAL A 108 1.04 16.87 5.61
N HIS A 109 2.30 16.66 5.26
CA HIS A 109 3.38 17.54 5.72
C HIS A 109 3.37 18.85 4.92
N ASP A 110 3.89 19.94 5.50
CA ASP A 110 3.95 21.27 4.87
C ASP A 110 4.59 21.24 3.47
N CYS A 111 5.64 20.43 3.28
CA CYS A 111 6.32 20.27 1.98
C CYS A 111 5.51 19.55 0.90
N GLN A 112 4.35 19.01 1.24
CA GLN A 112 3.43 18.38 0.29
C GLN A 112 2.32 19.35 -0.17
N VAL A 113 2.30 20.57 0.38
CA VAL A 113 1.34 21.63 0.03
C VAL A 113 1.96 22.56 -1.00
N PHE A 114 1.23 22.75 -2.10
CA PHE A 114 1.61 23.62 -3.21
C PHE A 114 0.60 24.77 -3.32
N ASP A 115 0.99 25.89 -3.91
CA ASP A 115 0.03 26.95 -4.22
C ASP A 115 -0.92 26.49 -5.32
N THR A 116 -0.38 25.96 -6.41
CA THR A 116 -1.11 25.42 -7.55
C THR A 116 -0.56 24.06 -7.99
N LEU A 117 -1.39 23.29 -8.69
CA LEU A 117 -0.97 22.09 -9.42
C LEU A 117 -1.53 22.18 -10.85
N PRO A 118 -0.84 21.64 -11.88
CA PRO A 118 -1.32 21.74 -13.25
C PRO A 118 -2.70 21.07 -13.40
N ALA A 119 -3.72 21.87 -13.72
CA ALA A 119 -5.12 21.46 -13.71
C ALA A 119 -5.40 20.32 -14.70
N GLU A 120 -4.66 20.27 -15.80
CA GLU A 120 -4.74 19.23 -16.84
C GLU A 120 -4.38 17.82 -16.36
N LEU A 121 -3.75 17.70 -15.19
CA LEU A 121 -3.48 16.40 -14.56
C LEU A 121 -4.72 15.78 -13.91
N PHE A 122 -5.77 16.57 -13.70
CA PHE A 122 -6.95 16.16 -12.93
C PHE A 122 -8.16 15.98 -13.85
N GLY A 123 -8.77 14.81 -13.76
CA GLY A 123 -9.98 14.46 -14.49
C GLY A 123 -11.25 14.63 -13.66
N PRO A 124 -12.42 14.39 -14.27
CA PRO A 124 -13.72 14.50 -13.59
C PRO A 124 -13.95 13.46 -12.48
N HIS A 125 -13.06 12.49 -12.35
CA HIS A 125 -13.09 11.48 -11.29
C HIS A 125 -12.25 11.86 -10.07
N ASP A 126 -11.33 12.82 -10.19
CA ASP A 126 -10.43 13.19 -9.10
C ASP A 126 -11.19 13.97 -8.02
N VAL A 127 -11.04 13.53 -6.78
CA VAL A 127 -11.74 14.11 -5.64
C VAL A 127 -10.97 15.34 -5.11
N PRO A 128 -11.56 16.56 -5.17
CA PRO A 128 -10.96 17.73 -4.56
C PRO A 128 -11.02 17.68 -3.03
N ILE A 129 -10.02 18.28 -2.40
CA ILE A 129 -9.92 18.46 -0.94
C ILE A 129 -10.52 19.79 -0.54
N ASP A 130 -11.24 19.83 0.59
CA ASP A 130 -11.80 21.06 1.17
C ASP A 130 -10.86 21.69 2.19
N ILE A 131 -10.21 20.86 3.00
CA ILE A 131 -9.32 21.30 4.08
C ILE A 131 -8.04 20.50 4.07
N ILE A 132 -6.92 21.21 4.03
CA ILE A 132 -5.58 20.66 4.17
C ILE A 132 -5.11 20.92 5.60
N ILE A 133 -4.75 19.86 6.32
CA ILE A 133 -4.23 19.94 7.68
C ILE A 133 -2.75 19.55 7.66
N THR A 134 -1.91 20.44 8.15
CA THR A 134 -0.47 20.25 8.30
C THR A 134 -0.09 20.35 9.78
N PRO A 135 1.14 19.97 10.18
CA PRO A 135 1.63 20.22 11.53
C PRO A 135 1.57 21.69 11.96
N THR A 136 1.65 22.65 11.04
CA THR A 136 1.75 24.08 11.36
C THR A 136 0.44 24.86 11.19
N GLN A 137 -0.48 24.37 10.34
CA GLN A 137 -1.67 25.14 9.96
C GLN A 137 -2.80 24.27 9.39
N VAL A 138 -4.00 24.85 9.39
CA VAL A 138 -5.20 24.34 8.74
C VAL A 138 -5.56 25.29 7.59
N ILE A 139 -5.66 24.78 6.38
CA ILE A 139 -5.82 25.57 5.15
C ILE A 139 -7.13 25.17 4.47
N PRO A 140 -8.16 26.03 4.46
CA PRO A 140 -9.32 25.88 3.59
C PRO A 140 -8.90 26.05 2.12
N THR A 141 -9.42 25.23 1.24
CA THR A 141 -9.12 25.30 -0.20
C THR A 141 -10.21 26.07 -0.94
N GLN A 142 -9.91 26.49 -2.17
CA GLN A 142 -10.86 27.17 -3.05
C GLN A 142 -11.84 26.19 -3.74
N ARG A 143 -11.51 24.89 -3.75
CA ARG A 143 -12.23 23.82 -4.46
C ARG A 143 -12.55 24.19 -5.92
N MET A 144 -11.50 24.32 -6.73
CA MET A 144 -11.61 24.72 -8.14
C MET A 144 -12.21 23.65 -9.07
N SER A 145 -12.46 22.43 -8.59
CA SER A 145 -13.09 21.35 -9.36
C SER A 145 -14.35 20.78 -8.69
N GLN A 146 -15.21 20.17 -9.50
CA GLN A 146 -16.41 19.49 -9.02
C GLN A 146 -16.06 18.09 -8.50
N ARG A 147 -16.88 17.60 -7.57
CA ARG A 147 -16.76 16.22 -7.09
C ARG A 147 -17.39 15.25 -8.09
N PRO A 148 -16.85 14.03 -8.20
CA PRO A 148 -17.52 12.99 -8.96
C PRO A 148 -18.89 12.70 -8.36
N ALA A 149 -19.93 12.66 -9.19
CA ALA A 149 -21.28 12.30 -8.77
C ALA A 149 -21.45 10.79 -8.48
N GLY A 150 -20.46 9.98 -8.88
CA GLY A 150 -20.48 8.53 -8.78
C GLY A 150 -19.34 7.90 -9.59
N ILE A 151 -19.56 6.67 -10.04
CA ILE A 151 -18.59 5.95 -10.88
C ILE A 151 -18.73 6.37 -12.35
N LEU A 152 -17.61 6.77 -12.96
CA LEU A 152 -17.52 7.06 -14.39
C LEU A 152 -17.09 5.79 -15.14
N TRP A 153 -18.06 4.97 -15.55
CA TRP A 153 -17.81 3.66 -16.17
C TRP A 153 -16.90 3.70 -17.39
N HIS A 154 -17.02 4.76 -18.20
CA HIS A 154 -16.23 4.93 -19.42
C HIS A 154 -14.74 5.16 -19.16
N LEU A 155 -14.32 5.33 -17.89
CA LEU A 155 -12.91 5.42 -17.49
C LEU A 155 -12.35 4.08 -16.96
N LEU A 156 -13.21 3.07 -16.75
CA LEU A 156 -12.88 1.77 -16.18
C LEU A 156 -12.74 0.69 -17.25
N SER A 157 -11.70 -0.13 -17.16
CA SER A 157 -11.53 -1.32 -18.00
C SER A 157 -12.29 -2.52 -17.44
N ASN A 158 -12.55 -3.52 -18.30
CA ASN A 158 -13.11 -4.81 -17.88
C ASN A 158 -12.23 -5.50 -16.81
N ARG A 159 -10.90 -5.40 -16.94
CA ARG A 159 -9.95 -5.96 -15.96
C ARG A 159 -10.18 -5.40 -14.56
N ARG A 160 -10.50 -4.10 -14.42
CA ARG A 160 -10.78 -3.51 -13.10
C ARG A 160 -12.07 -4.04 -12.48
N ILE A 161 -13.09 -4.30 -13.29
CA ILE A 161 -14.34 -4.92 -12.83
C ILE A 161 -14.06 -6.32 -12.28
N GLU A 162 -13.23 -7.12 -12.97
CA GLU A 162 -12.82 -8.44 -12.50
C GLU A 162 -11.99 -8.41 -11.20
N LEU A 163 -11.10 -7.42 -11.06
CA LEU A 163 -10.24 -7.27 -9.89
C LEU A 163 -10.98 -6.75 -8.64
N MET A 164 -12.08 -6.02 -8.84
CA MET A 164 -12.86 -5.36 -7.78
C MET A 164 -14.33 -5.77 -7.90
N PRO A 165 -14.73 -6.92 -7.32
CA PRO A 165 -16.08 -7.49 -7.50
C PRO A 165 -17.23 -6.52 -7.15
N ILE A 166 -17.00 -5.60 -6.21
CA ILE A 166 -17.97 -4.57 -5.83
C ILE A 166 -18.37 -3.66 -7.00
N LEU A 167 -17.43 -3.36 -7.92
CA LEU A 167 -17.72 -2.59 -9.12
C LEU A 167 -18.62 -3.39 -10.09
N GLY A 168 -18.46 -4.70 -10.14
CA GLY A 168 -19.33 -5.58 -10.94
C GLY A 168 -20.75 -5.61 -10.42
N GLN A 169 -20.92 -5.78 -9.10
CA GLN A 169 -22.23 -5.73 -8.43
C GLN A 169 -22.92 -4.39 -8.68
N LEU A 170 -22.19 -3.28 -8.49
CA LEU A 170 -22.73 -1.95 -8.75
C LEU A 170 -23.17 -1.80 -10.21
N ARG A 171 -22.32 -2.22 -11.15
CA ARG A 171 -22.60 -2.13 -12.59
C ARG A 171 -23.89 -2.87 -12.96
N GLU A 172 -24.11 -4.04 -12.39
CA GLU A 172 -25.33 -4.82 -12.60
C GLU A 172 -26.57 -4.08 -12.08
N ILE A 173 -26.51 -3.53 -10.86
CA ILE A 173 -27.58 -2.71 -10.28
C ILE A 173 -27.90 -1.50 -11.18
N GLU A 174 -26.88 -0.83 -11.70
CA GLU A 174 -27.05 0.32 -12.58
C GLU A 174 -27.65 -0.05 -13.94
N MET A 175 -27.20 -1.16 -14.53
CA MET A 175 -27.74 -1.66 -15.79
C MET A 175 -29.20 -2.10 -15.66
N LEU A 176 -29.55 -2.77 -14.54
CA LEU A 176 -30.94 -3.12 -14.24
C LEU A 176 -31.83 -1.88 -14.04
N ALA A 177 -31.26 -0.79 -13.52
CA ALA A 177 -31.93 0.50 -13.41
C ALA A 177 -31.93 1.32 -14.72
N GLY A 178 -31.50 0.73 -15.85
CA GLY A 178 -31.51 1.36 -17.17
C GLY A 178 -30.39 2.38 -17.42
N ARG A 179 -29.36 2.44 -16.56
CA ARG A 179 -28.22 3.35 -16.74
C ARG A 179 -27.16 2.75 -17.67
N ALA A 180 -26.63 3.57 -18.56
CA ALA A 180 -25.55 3.18 -19.44
C ALA A 180 -24.23 3.02 -18.67
N CYS A 181 -23.68 1.80 -18.66
CA CYS A 181 -22.45 1.44 -17.94
C CYS A 181 -21.36 0.93 -18.88
N THR A 182 -21.11 1.70 -19.95
CA THR A 182 -20.10 1.40 -20.97
C THR A 182 -18.71 1.53 -20.37
N LEU A 183 -17.88 0.51 -20.58
CA LEU A 183 -16.49 0.46 -20.13
C LEU A 183 -15.56 0.98 -21.24
N LYS A 184 -14.33 1.39 -20.89
CA LYS A 184 -13.33 1.71 -21.92
C LYS A 184 -12.85 0.44 -22.63
N GLU A 185 -12.67 0.54 -23.94
CA GLU A 185 -12.21 -0.57 -24.78
C GLU A 185 -10.74 -0.92 -24.49
N VAL A 186 -9.89 0.10 -24.35
CA VAL A 186 -8.45 -0.09 -24.13
C VAL A 186 -8.12 -0.02 -22.64
N ASP A 187 -7.54 -1.11 -22.11
CA ASP A 187 -7.05 -1.16 -20.73
C ASP A 187 -5.74 -0.37 -20.57
N THR A 188 -5.90 0.89 -20.14
CA THR A 188 -4.80 1.76 -19.72
C THR A 188 -4.59 1.79 -18.21
N ASP A 189 -5.29 0.95 -17.44
CA ASP A 189 -5.24 1.01 -15.98
C ASP A 189 -3.89 0.52 -15.45
N VAL A 190 -3.38 1.19 -14.42
CA VAL A 190 -2.15 0.78 -13.75
C VAL A 190 -2.52 0.00 -12.49
N GLU A 191 -2.13 -1.28 -12.42
CA GLU A 191 -2.37 -2.15 -11.25
C GLU A 191 -1.07 -2.76 -10.73
N GLU A 192 -0.93 -2.95 -9.41
CA GLU A 192 0.18 -3.74 -8.87
C GLU A 192 -0.09 -5.23 -9.14
N ARG A 193 0.79 -5.90 -9.90
CA ARG A 193 0.77 -7.37 -9.98
C ARG A 193 0.77 -7.91 -8.56
N ALA A 194 -0.30 -8.60 -8.17
CA ALA A 194 -0.28 -9.43 -6.98
C ALA A 194 0.94 -10.34 -7.13
N ALA A 195 1.88 -10.26 -6.19
CA ALA A 195 3.01 -11.17 -6.15
C ALA A 195 2.50 -12.57 -5.79
N GLN A 196 1.77 -13.21 -6.70
CA GLN A 196 1.58 -14.65 -6.76
C GLN A 196 2.90 -15.27 -7.24
N ARG A 197 3.99 -15.03 -6.50
CA ARG A 197 5.06 -16.02 -6.50
C ARG A 197 4.74 -16.91 -5.31
N PRO A 198 4.44 -18.21 -5.53
CA PRO A 198 4.44 -19.14 -4.42
C PRO A 198 5.78 -18.93 -3.70
N ARG A 199 5.74 -18.70 -2.39
CA ARG A 199 6.94 -18.70 -1.56
C ARG A 199 7.60 -20.05 -1.81
N ARG A 200 8.57 -20.13 -2.73
CA ARG A 200 9.46 -21.28 -2.81
C ARG A 200 10.04 -21.38 -1.42
N LEU A 201 9.65 -22.41 -0.67
CA LEU A 201 10.27 -22.73 0.59
C LEU A 201 11.77 -22.68 0.32
N ARG A 202 12.46 -21.75 0.96
CA ARG A 202 13.92 -21.69 0.96
C ARG A 202 14.34 -23.05 1.51
N ARG A 203 14.67 -23.99 0.62
CA ARG A 203 15.33 -25.23 0.98
C ARG A 203 16.63 -24.74 1.59
N ARG A 204 16.76 -24.86 2.93
CA ARG A 204 18.01 -24.63 3.64
C ARG A 204 19.03 -25.56 2.99
N THR A 205 19.80 -25.05 2.04
CA THR A 205 21.02 -25.71 1.61
C THR A 205 21.92 -25.67 2.83
N ARG A 206 22.09 -26.83 3.48
CA ARG A 206 23.13 -27.05 4.47
C ARG A 206 24.44 -26.66 3.80
N SER A 207 25.05 -25.56 4.23
CA SER A 207 26.42 -25.24 3.84
C SER A 207 27.31 -26.33 4.42
N HIS A 208 27.79 -27.25 3.59
CA HIS A 208 28.95 -28.04 3.96
C HIS A 208 30.15 -27.10 3.95
N LYS A 209 30.77 -26.99 5.12
CA LYS A 209 32.06 -26.34 5.33
C LYS A 209 33.09 -27.47 5.26
N SER A 210 33.91 -27.49 4.21
CA SER A 210 35.15 -28.27 4.09
C SER A 210 36.05 -27.46 3.17
N HIS A 211 36.92 -26.64 3.73
CA HIS A 211 38.36 -26.91 3.87
C HIS A 211 39.07 -27.12 2.51
N SER A 212 39.76 -26.05 2.10
CA SER A 212 41.14 -25.99 1.57
C SER A 212 41.69 -27.26 0.91
N GLU A 213 42.06 -27.18 -0.37
CA GLU A 213 43.45 -27.06 -0.86
C GLU A 213 43.48 -27.22 -2.40
N GLY A 214 44.47 -26.60 -3.05
CA GLY A 214 45.03 -27.09 -4.31
C GLY A 214 44.41 -26.61 -5.63
N GLU A 215 45.11 -25.67 -6.26
CA GLU A 215 45.60 -25.72 -7.65
C GLU A 215 44.85 -26.54 -8.71
N GLY A 216 44.74 -25.96 -9.91
CA GLY A 216 44.71 -26.79 -11.13
C GLY A 216 43.77 -26.30 -12.22
N ASN A 217 44.38 -25.99 -13.34
CA ASN A 217 43.84 -25.56 -14.62
C ASN A 217 43.02 -26.67 -15.35
N THR A 218 42.38 -26.29 -16.46
CA THR A 218 42.00 -27.10 -17.66
C THR A 218 40.59 -27.72 -17.83
N THR A 219 39.99 -27.31 -18.96
CA THR A 219 39.30 -28.07 -20.04
C THR A 219 37.91 -28.73 -19.85
N GLU A 220 37.00 -28.27 -20.73
CA GLU A 220 36.15 -28.99 -21.71
C GLU A 220 35.56 -30.41 -21.43
N GLY A 221 34.34 -30.62 -21.98
CA GLY A 221 33.76 -31.92 -22.33
C GLY A 221 32.57 -32.35 -21.44
N GLU A 222 31.31 -32.19 -21.87
CA GLU A 222 30.49 -33.11 -22.68
C GLU A 222 29.90 -34.33 -21.94
N ASP A 223 28.57 -34.44 -22.08
CA ASP A 223 27.69 -35.61 -22.16
C ASP A 223 27.67 -36.73 -21.11
N GLY A 224 26.44 -37.16 -20.77
CA GLY A 224 26.22 -38.44 -20.08
C GLY A 224 24.87 -38.63 -19.43
N LYS A 225 23.86 -39.03 -20.22
CA LYS A 225 22.59 -39.61 -19.77
C LYS A 225 22.78 -40.95 -19.06
N GLY A 226 21.86 -41.26 -18.13
CA GLY A 226 21.59 -42.61 -17.60
C GLY A 226 21.49 -42.56 -16.07
N GLY A 227 20.35 -42.81 -15.41
CA GLY A 227 19.42 -43.91 -15.64
C GLY A 227 19.62 -44.92 -14.50
N GLY A 228 18.85 -44.79 -13.40
CA GLY A 228 18.98 -45.71 -12.27
C GLY A 228 18.02 -45.42 -11.12
N LYS A 229 16.82 -46.01 -11.18
CA LYS A 229 15.89 -46.11 -10.05
C LYS A 229 16.44 -47.09 -9.02
N ALA A 230 16.42 -46.73 -7.74
CA ALA A 230 16.24 -47.68 -6.65
C ALA A 230 15.34 -47.07 -5.57
N ARG A 231 14.18 -47.70 -5.38
CA ARG A 231 13.18 -47.39 -4.37
C ARG A 231 13.53 -48.13 -3.07
N ARG A 232 13.40 -47.39 -1.97
CA ARG A 232 12.95 -47.82 -0.62
C ARG A 232 13.86 -48.76 0.18
N SER A 233 14.34 -48.26 1.31
CA SER A 233 14.04 -48.92 2.59
C SER A 233 13.84 -47.88 3.69
N ALA A 234 12.84 -48.15 4.53
CA ALA A 234 12.42 -47.32 5.64
C ALA A 234 13.37 -47.50 6.81
N ARG A 235 13.74 -46.41 7.49
CA ARG A 235 14.20 -46.50 8.89
C ARG A 235 13.57 -45.42 9.76
N ARG A 236 12.62 -45.93 10.54
CA ARG A 236 12.08 -45.52 11.85
C ARG A 236 12.71 -44.26 12.47
N ARG A 237 11.82 -43.33 12.80
CA ARG A 237 11.99 -42.31 13.84
C ARG A 237 12.41 -43.00 15.14
N ASN A 238 13.54 -42.59 15.71
CA ASN A 238 13.76 -42.72 17.15
C ASN A 238 14.09 -41.33 17.70
N SER A 239 13.14 -40.80 18.46
CA SER A 239 13.26 -39.60 19.26
C SER A 239 14.03 -39.92 20.52
N HIS A 240 15.29 -39.48 20.61
CA HIS A 240 15.91 -39.26 21.91
C HIS A 240 16.34 -37.81 22.08
N LYS A 241 15.67 -37.21 23.08
CA LYS A 241 16.01 -36.01 23.83
C LYS A 241 17.50 -36.10 24.24
N SER A 242 18.31 -35.14 23.84
CA SER A 242 19.55 -34.82 24.55
C SER A 242 19.60 -33.32 24.80
N ALA A 243 19.74 -33.01 26.09
CA ALA A 243 19.87 -31.68 26.64
C ALA A 243 21.33 -31.20 26.60
N SER A 244 21.49 -29.88 26.71
CA SER A 244 22.72 -29.11 26.94
C SER A 244 23.64 -28.85 25.72
N LYS A 245 23.77 -27.57 25.35
CA LYS A 245 24.89 -26.74 25.81
C LYS A 245 24.65 -25.28 25.39
N ASP A 246 24.69 -24.40 26.39
CA ASP A 246 24.80 -22.96 26.23
C ASP A 246 25.88 -22.61 25.21
N ASN A 247 25.50 -21.80 24.24
CA ASN A 247 26.41 -21.28 23.23
C ASN A 247 26.30 -19.77 23.29
N ASP A 248 26.90 -19.22 24.35
CA ASP A 248 26.99 -17.79 24.61
C ASP A 248 28.02 -17.18 23.64
N LYS A 249 27.57 -16.91 22.42
CA LYS A 249 28.33 -16.09 21.46
C LYS A 249 27.99 -14.63 21.70
N PRO A 250 28.97 -13.74 21.93
CA PRO A 250 28.70 -12.33 22.15
C PRO A 250 27.96 -11.76 20.93
N ARG A 251 26.72 -11.30 21.16
CA ARG A 251 25.92 -10.59 20.16
C ARG A 251 26.67 -9.31 19.81
N ARG A 252 27.04 -9.14 18.53
CA ARG A 252 27.54 -7.87 17.99
C ARG A 252 26.65 -6.72 18.49
N PRO A 253 27.23 -5.62 18.99
CA PRO A 253 26.44 -4.49 19.46
C PRO A 253 25.55 -4.00 18.31
N LYS A 254 24.25 -3.84 18.59
CA LYS A 254 23.30 -3.22 17.66
C LYS A 254 23.80 -1.81 17.40
N ARG A 255 24.29 -1.53 16.18
CA ARG A 255 24.51 -0.16 15.72
C ARG A 255 23.24 0.64 16.00
N GLN A 256 23.35 1.73 16.77
CA GLN A 256 22.26 2.66 16.96
C GLN A 256 21.76 3.08 15.58
N ARG A 257 20.45 2.92 15.35
CA ARG A 257 19.85 3.34 14.09
C ARG A 257 19.84 4.87 14.10
N PRO A 258 20.38 5.53 13.07
CA PRO A 258 20.34 6.98 12.99
C PRO A 258 18.89 7.47 13.05
N ASP A 259 18.67 8.59 13.74
CA ASP A 259 17.33 9.18 13.91
C ASP A 259 16.86 9.75 12.56
N ILE A 260 15.84 9.12 11.99
CA ILE A 260 15.27 9.52 10.70
C ILE A 260 14.32 10.66 10.98
N ASP A 261 14.52 11.79 10.30
CA ASP A 261 13.63 12.95 10.35
C ASP A 261 12.34 12.63 9.58
N PHE A 262 12.47 12.42 8.27
CA PHE A 262 11.37 12.01 7.41
C PHE A 262 11.82 11.01 6.35
N SER A 263 10.84 10.31 5.78
CA SER A 263 11.07 9.33 4.71
C SER A 263 10.15 9.60 3.54
N VAL A 264 10.72 9.65 2.34
CA VAL A 264 9.98 9.80 1.08
C VAL A 264 9.89 8.44 0.40
N LYS A 265 8.67 7.99 0.09
CA LYS A 265 8.45 6.80 -0.72
C LYS A 265 8.30 7.21 -2.18
N ILE A 266 9.21 6.74 -3.03
CA ILE A 266 9.08 6.82 -4.48
C ILE A 266 8.42 5.53 -4.96
N SER A 267 7.26 5.60 -5.58
CA SER A 267 6.55 4.46 -6.18
C SER A 267 6.48 4.58 -7.71
N ASN A 268 5.87 3.59 -8.36
CA ASN A 268 5.73 3.54 -9.82
C ASN A 268 7.07 3.43 -10.58
N ILE A 269 8.09 2.85 -9.94
CA ILE A 269 9.37 2.57 -10.57
C ILE A 269 9.22 1.35 -11.49
N SER A 270 9.68 1.44 -12.74
CA SER A 270 9.65 0.28 -13.64
C SER A 270 10.52 -0.86 -13.07
N PRO A 271 10.10 -2.14 -13.14
CA PRO A 271 10.89 -3.28 -12.62
C PRO A 271 12.29 -3.41 -13.22
N ASN A 272 12.50 -2.88 -14.42
CA ASN A 272 13.78 -2.92 -15.13
C ASN A 272 14.69 -1.72 -14.79
N THR A 273 14.17 -0.72 -14.07
CA THR A 273 14.96 0.44 -13.63
C THR A 273 16.09 -0.04 -12.73
N ARG A 274 17.33 0.35 -13.01
CA ARG A 274 18.45 0.01 -12.15
C ARG A 274 18.56 1.04 -11.02
N VAL A 275 19.09 0.61 -9.87
CA VAL A 275 19.38 1.49 -8.73
C VAL A 275 20.19 2.72 -9.15
N ARG A 276 21.16 2.52 -10.05
CA ARG A 276 22.04 3.59 -10.54
C ARG A 276 21.27 4.67 -11.29
N ASP A 277 20.26 4.28 -12.08
CA ASP A 277 19.47 5.20 -12.90
C ASP A 277 18.61 6.09 -11.98
N LEU A 278 18.02 5.51 -10.92
CA LEU A 278 17.32 6.32 -9.91
C LEU A 278 18.28 7.24 -9.15
N LYS A 279 19.47 6.76 -8.75
CA LYS A 279 20.46 7.59 -8.07
C LYS A 279 20.89 8.79 -8.93
N GLN A 280 21.09 8.57 -10.22
CA GLN A 280 21.42 9.63 -11.16
C GLN A 280 20.27 10.65 -11.24
N ALA A 281 19.03 10.18 -11.45
CA ALA A 281 17.86 11.04 -11.52
C ALA A 281 17.61 11.86 -10.22
N LEU A 282 17.96 11.30 -9.06
CA LEU A 282 17.92 12.01 -7.78
C LEU A 282 19.02 13.08 -7.69
N SER A 283 20.23 12.74 -8.13
CA SER A 283 21.37 13.67 -8.14
C SER A 283 21.14 14.86 -9.08
N GLU A 284 20.59 14.62 -10.28
CA GLU A 284 20.22 15.67 -11.24
C GLU A 284 19.19 16.65 -10.67
N ARG A 285 18.34 16.18 -9.76
CA ARG A 285 17.33 16.99 -9.04
C ARG A 285 17.85 17.56 -7.71
N GLY A 286 19.15 17.42 -7.43
CA GLY A 286 19.75 17.89 -6.18
C GLY A 286 19.33 17.12 -4.92
N VAL A 287 18.66 15.97 -5.06
CA VAL A 287 18.15 15.18 -3.93
C VAL A 287 19.23 14.20 -3.45
N LYS A 288 19.74 14.40 -2.23
CA LYS A 288 20.78 13.55 -1.62
C LYS A 288 20.29 12.87 -0.32
N PRO A 289 19.65 11.69 -0.41
CA PRO A 289 19.20 10.97 0.78
C PRO A 289 20.35 10.27 1.51
N GLN A 290 20.32 10.26 2.84
CA GLN A 290 21.33 9.62 3.67
C GLN A 290 21.24 8.09 3.59
N ILE A 291 20.02 7.53 3.55
CA ILE A 291 19.79 6.10 3.29
C ILE A 291 18.78 5.95 2.17
N MET A 292 19.08 5.02 1.26
CA MET A 292 18.15 4.58 0.23
C MET A 292 17.85 3.08 0.38
N VAL A 293 16.60 2.74 0.67
CA VAL A 293 16.12 1.36 0.72
C VAL A 293 15.47 1.01 -0.62
N TRP A 294 16.26 0.39 -1.49
CA TRP A 294 15.82 0.00 -2.82
C TRP A 294 14.92 -1.24 -2.80
N LYS A 295 13.74 -1.11 -3.43
CA LYS A 295 12.82 -2.21 -3.73
C LYS A 295 12.29 -2.09 -5.17
N GLY A 296 13.13 -1.64 -6.12
CA GLY A 296 12.68 -1.34 -7.49
C GLY A 296 12.08 -2.53 -8.24
N PHE A 297 12.51 -3.76 -7.93
CA PHE A 297 11.83 -4.97 -8.44
C PHE A 297 10.37 -5.12 -7.99
N ARG A 298 9.98 -4.42 -6.91
CA ARG A 298 8.60 -4.28 -6.39
C ARG A 298 7.97 -2.95 -6.76
N GLY A 299 8.63 -2.14 -7.59
CA GLY A 299 8.15 -0.86 -8.09
C GLY A 299 8.23 0.32 -7.13
N PHE A 300 9.03 0.24 -6.06
CA PHE A 300 9.20 1.38 -5.15
C PHE A 300 10.59 1.46 -4.48
N CYS A 301 10.89 2.61 -3.89
CA CYS A 301 12.08 2.89 -3.11
C CYS A 301 11.73 3.80 -1.92
N TYR A 302 12.41 3.65 -0.79
CA TYR A 302 12.34 4.63 0.30
C TYR A 302 13.64 5.43 0.36
N LEU A 303 13.51 6.74 0.46
CA LEU A 303 14.58 7.69 0.72
C LEU A 303 14.42 8.17 2.16
N HIS A 304 15.44 8.02 2.98
CA HIS A 304 15.42 8.45 4.38
C HIS A 304 16.34 9.65 4.54
N PHE A 305 15.78 10.69 5.17
CA PHE A 305 16.49 11.92 5.53
C PHE A 305 16.66 11.97 7.04
N PHE A 306 17.87 12.22 7.52
CA PHE A 306 18.18 12.31 8.95
C PHE A 306 18.04 13.73 9.44
N LYS A 307 17.79 13.89 10.74
CA LYS A 307 17.81 15.20 11.38
C LYS A 307 19.22 15.81 11.19
N PRO A 308 19.33 17.09 10.85
CA PRO A 308 20.62 17.77 10.91
C PRO A 308 21.14 17.66 12.35
N SER A 309 22.34 17.09 12.52
CA SER A 309 23.02 17.15 13.82
C SER A 309 23.37 18.62 14.10
N PRO A 310 23.15 19.14 15.32
CA PRO A 310 23.63 20.48 15.67
C PRO A 310 25.13 20.54 15.39
N GLN A 311 25.55 21.52 14.58
CA GLN A 311 26.96 21.79 14.32
C GLN A 311 27.63 22.09 15.66
N LYS A 312 28.66 21.32 16.01
CA LYS A 312 29.56 21.64 17.11
C LYS A 312 30.52 22.73 16.68
#